data_AF-A0A4Q5UFT7-F1
#
_entry.id   AF-A0A4Q5UFT7-F1
#
_cell.length_a   1.000
_cell.length_b   1.000
_cell.length_c   1.000
_cell.angle_alpha   90.00
_cell.angle_beta   90.00
_cell.angle_gamma   90.00
#
_symmetry.space_group_name_H-M   'P 1'
#
loop_
_entity.id
_entity.type
_entity.pdbx_description
1 polymer ?
#
loop_
_entity_poly.entity_id
_entity_poly.type
_entity_poly.pdbx_seq_one_letter_code
_entity_poly.pdbx_strand_id
1 'polypeptide(L)'
;MRFFLSITILLFALPVYAQVKTVARSAKDLPVHAYPAKDSLAVIVKDDTRLDALGAEVKSAILADLAAYDIADSALLKSFYFDLADISFYQHDYAAALKYYDLVKSLETKPAAIATSGLVKRSQMMAGDPASDGYLTRFRAALVSNLGLIPYTTAESSLQRIRGQYKNIDAAGMIQMASRDLDPALAKGSLTREDAGYLLFLHYEMPLFDRLAPVISSVMDSLVAANATKVVNVWPARSVTLEAGKPYKPVVVCVFDLGTDVSLFKDRLYTNPKERMDGIDNDKNGFVDDVHGVAFDVNENKVTPLLKPWPAAQEKLLPVRLKLMKGFADERAGVNSTEAALFRDSIKMADAKGKSDLIASMGEMNAYAHGTHVAGITLDGNPYARMMVVRMSSDNGSINEGKGASEESERKVAANL
;
A
#
# COMPACT_ATOMS: atom_id res chain seq x y z
N MET A 1 52.93 44.01 -54.84
CA MET A 1 53.44 43.35 -53.63
C MET A 1 52.49 43.65 -52.47
N ARG A 2 51.56 42.75 -52.18
CA ARG A 2 50.68 42.78 -50.99
C ARG A 2 50.41 41.33 -50.58
N PHE A 3 51.02 40.90 -49.48
CA PHE A 3 50.79 39.60 -48.87
C PHE A 3 49.47 39.65 -48.08
N PHE A 4 48.54 38.75 -48.39
CA PHE A 4 47.40 38.45 -47.52
C PHE A 4 47.76 37.25 -46.63
N LEU A 5 47.80 37.48 -45.32
CA LEU A 5 48.04 36.47 -44.30
C LEU A 5 46.68 35.90 -43.86
N SER A 6 46.34 34.69 -44.31
CA SER A 6 45.16 33.96 -43.83
C SER A 6 45.47 33.27 -42.51
N ILE A 7 44.88 33.76 -41.42
CA ILE A 7 44.89 33.12 -40.10
C ILE A 7 43.81 32.03 -40.10
N THR A 8 44.24 30.76 -40.04
CA THR A 8 43.34 29.61 -39.83
C THR A 8 43.21 29.39 -38.33
N ILE A 9 42.01 29.63 -37.78
CA ILE A 9 41.70 29.33 -36.37
C ILE A 9 41.40 27.83 -36.29
N LEU A 10 42.32 27.09 -35.67
CA LEU A 10 42.16 25.67 -35.37
C LEU A 10 41.31 25.55 -34.09
N LEU A 11 40.04 25.15 -34.22
CA LEU A 11 39.22 24.78 -33.07
C LEU A 11 39.73 23.45 -32.50
N PHE A 12 40.36 23.50 -31.33
CA PHE A 12 40.63 22.30 -30.53
C PHE A 12 39.31 21.81 -29.89
N ALA A 13 38.80 20.68 -30.36
CA ALA A 13 37.78 19.92 -29.65
C ALA A 13 38.42 19.29 -28.41
N LEU A 14 38.10 19.81 -27.23
CA LEU A 14 38.47 19.16 -25.97
C LEU A 14 37.68 17.85 -25.83
N PRO A 15 38.32 16.72 -25.45
CA PRO A 15 37.62 15.48 -25.18
C PRO A 15 36.72 15.66 -23.94
N VAL A 16 35.42 15.46 -24.12
CA VAL A 16 34.46 15.33 -23.02
C VAL A 16 34.74 13.99 -22.35
N TYR A 17 35.50 14.00 -21.25
CA TYR A 17 35.59 12.84 -20.38
C TYR A 17 34.22 12.64 -19.72
N ALA A 18 33.57 11.52 -20.02
CA ALA A 18 32.36 11.11 -19.30
C ALA A 18 32.72 10.95 -17.81
N GLN A 19 32.08 11.75 -16.95
CA GLN A 19 32.26 11.64 -15.51
C GLN A 19 31.83 10.24 -15.06
N VAL A 20 32.75 9.49 -14.46
CA VAL A 20 32.46 8.17 -13.89
C VAL A 20 31.51 8.36 -12.72
N LYS A 21 30.33 7.74 -12.77
CA LYS A 21 29.33 7.80 -11.70
C LYS A 21 29.72 6.90 -10.54
N THR A 22 29.42 7.35 -9.32
CA THR A 22 29.59 6.54 -8.10
C THR A 22 28.42 5.56 -7.98
N VAL A 23 28.69 4.28 -7.71
CA VAL A 23 27.61 3.30 -7.50
C VAL A 23 26.97 3.52 -6.13
N ALA A 24 25.67 3.79 -6.10
CA ALA A 24 24.84 3.85 -4.89
C ALA A 24 23.96 2.60 -4.81
N ARG A 25 24.10 1.80 -3.75
CA ARG A 25 23.33 0.56 -3.57
C ARG A 25 22.06 0.76 -2.78
N SER A 26 21.97 1.86 -2.04
CA SER A 26 20.80 2.23 -1.24
C SER A 26 20.74 3.74 -1.05
N ALA A 27 19.64 4.24 -0.48
CA ALA A 27 19.50 5.65 -0.13
C ALA A 27 20.60 6.16 0.83
N LYS A 28 21.24 5.28 1.60
CA LYS A 28 22.32 5.65 2.54
C LYS A 28 23.62 6.05 1.83
N ASP A 29 23.77 5.68 0.56
CA ASP A 29 24.95 5.99 -0.25
C ASP A 29 24.80 7.34 -1.00
N LEU A 30 23.64 8.00 -0.87
CA LEU A 30 23.31 9.27 -1.51
C LEU A 30 23.40 10.45 -0.54
N PRO A 31 23.54 11.68 -1.04
CA PRO A 31 23.39 12.88 -0.23
C PRO A 31 22.02 12.93 0.44
N VAL A 32 21.99 13.33 1.71
CA VAL A 32 20.74 13.58 2.42
C VAL A 32 20.25 14.97 2.06
N HIS A 33 19.13 15.05 1.35
CA HIS A 33 18.44 16.30 1.05
C HIS A 33 17.40 16.59 2.13
N ALA A 34 17.38 17.83 2.62
CA ALA A 34 16.44 18.28 3.65
C ALA A 34 15.88 19.65 3.27
N TYR A 35 14.56 19.77 3.24
CA TYR A 35 13.86 20.97 2.78
C TYR A 35 13.26 21.71 3.97
N PRO A 36 13.59 22.99 4.18
CA PRO A 36 13.09 23.73 5.33
C PRO A 36 11.57 23.94 5.20
N ALA A 37 10.85 23.63 6.27
CA ALA A 37 9.43 23.93 6.37
C ALA A 37 9.12 24.75 7.61
N LYS A 38 8.34 25.80 7.41
CA LYS A 38 7.69 26.56 8.47
C LYS A 38 6.19 26.55 8.21
N ASP A 39 5.38 26.79 9.23
CA ASP A 39 3.92 26.79 9.16
C ASP A 39 3.26 25.40 9.10
N SER A 40 1.93 25.40 9.27
CA SER A 40 1.12 24.20 9.26
C SER A 40 0.83 23.72 7.85
N LEU A 41 0.46 22.44 7.71
CA LEU A 41 0.08 21.84 6.44
C LEU A 41 -0.96 22.68 5.69
N ALA A 42 -2.00 23.12 6.40
CA ALA A 42 -3.11 23.89 5.83
C ALA A 42 -2.70 25.26 5.25
N VAL A 43 -1.58 25.83 5.73
CA VAL A 43 -1.00 27.07 5.19
C VAL A 43 -0.15 26.73 3.97
N ILE A 44 0.74 25.76 4.10
CA ILE A 44 1.71 25.40 3.06
C ILE A 44 1.01 25.00 1.76
N VAL A 45 0.02 24.10 1.81
CA VAL A 45 -0.63 23.56 0.60
C VAL A 45 -1.44 24.59 -0.19
N LYS A 46 -1.53 25.84 0.27
CA LYS A 46 -2.22 26.94 -0.41
C LYS A 46 -1.27 28.00 -0.97
N ASP A 47 0.04 27.82 -0.81
CA ASP A 47 1.06 28.79 -1.22
C ASP A 47 1.73 28.34 -2.52
N ASP A 48 1.17 28.75 -3.66
CA ASP A 48 1.66 28.39 -5.00
C ASP A 48 3.16 28.69 -5.16
N THR A 49 3.59 29.89 -4.75
CA THR A 49 4.98 30.35 -4.92
C THR A 49 5.96 29.48 -4.13
N ARG A 50 5.60 29.14 -2.90
CA ARG A 50 6.41 28.27 -2.05
C ARG A 50 6.49 26.85 -2.60
N LEU A 51 5.39 26.30 -3.11
CA LEU A 51 5.33 24.93 -3.62
C LEU A 51 6.02 24.81 -4.98
N ASP A 52 5.92 25.83 -5.84
CA ASP A 52 6.70 25.93 -7.07
C ASP A 52 8.21 25.91 -6.78
N ALA A 53 8.65 26.70 -5.80
CA ALA A 53 10.06 26.76 -5.38
C ALA A 53 10.53 25.42 -4.79
N LEU A 54 9.73 24.79 -3.93
CA LEU A 54 10.02 23.46 -3.39
C LEU A 54 10.14 22.41 -4.51
N GLY A 55 9.21 22.41 -5.47
CA GLY A 55 9.26 21.50 -6.61
C GLY A 55 10.51 21.69 -7.46
N ALA A 56 10.93 22.93 -7.69
CA ALA A 56 12.17 23.23 -8.42
C ALA A 56 13.42 22.75 -7.66
N GLU A 57 13.47 22.94 -6.34
CA GLU A 57 14.57 22.49 -5.48
C GLU A 57 14.67 20.96 -5.48
N VAL A 58 13.56 20.26 -5.25
CA VAL A 58 13.49 18.79 -5.27
C VAL A 58 13.93 18.24 -6.64
N LYS A 59 13.42 18.82 -7.74
CA LYS A 59 13.82 18.43 -9.09
C LYS A 59 15.32 18.61 -9.33
N SER A 60 15.89 19.72 -8.89
CA SER A 60 17.32 19.99 -9.01
C SER A 60 18.16 18.98 -8.23
N ALA A 61 17.78 18.69 -6.99
CA ALA A 61 18.46 17.72 -6.13
C ALA A 61 18.47 16.31 -6.74
N ILE A 62 17.30 15.83 -7.21
CA ILE A 62 17.19 14.51 -7.84
C ILE A 62 18.04 14.43 -9.12
N LEU A 63 18.02 15.48 -9.95
CA LEU A 63 18.84 15.51 -11.18
C LEU A 63 20.33 15.52 -10.87
N ALA A 64 20.77 16.21 -9.82
CA ALA A 64 22.15 16.21 -9.37
C ALA A 64 22.59 14.80 -8.91
N ASP A 65 21.75 14.11 -8.14
CA ASP A 65 22.02 12.75 -7.70
C ASP A 65 22.07 11.77 -8.88
N LEU A 66 21.12 11.85 -9.81
CA LEU A 66 21.13 11.01 -11.02
C LEU A 66 22.32 11.30 -11.93
N ALA A 67 22.89 12.51 -11.90
CA ALA A 67 24.10 12.85 -12.63
C ALA A 67 25.36 12.26 -11.96
N ALA A 68 25.42 12.31 -10.63
CA ALA A 68 26.59 11.89 -9.85
C ALA A 68 26.63 10.38 -9.56
N TYR A 69 25.47 9.71 -9.49
CA TYR A 69 25.35 8.34 -9.01
C TYR A 69 24.71 7.38 -10.02
N ASP A 70 25.21 6.15 -10.03
CA ASP A 70 24.56 4.99 -10.63
C ASP A 70 23.79 4.24 -9.54
N ILE A 71 22.48 4.45 -9.50
CA ILE A 71 21.61 3.97 -8.41
C ILE A 71 21.15 2.55 -8.74
N ALA A 72 21.70 1.56 -8.02
CA ALA A 72 21.39 0.16 -8.21
C ALA A 72 20.06 -0.28 -7.57
N ASP A 73 19.58 0.45 -6.56
CA ASP A 73 18.27 0.20 -5.96
C ASP A 73 17.15 0.66 -6.92
N SER A 74 16.52 -0.32 -7.59
CA SER A 74 15.45 -0.06 -8.55
C SER A 74 14.21 0.61 -7.91
N ALA A 75 13.91 0.34 -6.64
CA ALA A 75 12.78 0.99 -5.98
C ALA A 75 13.07 2.48 -5.75
N LEU A 76 14.28 2.80 -5.28
CA LEU A 76 14.73 4.17 -5.12
C LEU A 76 14.79 4.91 -6.46
N LEU A 77 15.41 4.30 -7.48
CA LEU A 77 15.52 4.89 -8.81
C LEU A 77 14.14 5.16 -9.45
N LYS A 78 13.18 4.24 -9.28
CA LYS A 78 11.79 4.48 -9.70
C LYS A 78 11.17 5.66 -8.99
N SER A 79 11.37 5.78 -7.67
CA SER A 79 10.82 6.91 -6.92
C SER A 79 11.39 8.26 -7.39
N PHE A 80 12.67 8.31 -7.79
CA PHE A 80 13.29 9.52 -8.35
C PHE A 80 12.63 9.91 -9.68
N TYR A 81 12.43 8.95 -10.57
CA TYR A 81 11.75 9.22 -11.83
C TYR A 81 10.26 9.53 -11.67
N PHE A 82 9.59 8.97 -10.67
CA PHE A 82 8.21 9.34 -10.34
C PHE A 82 8.11 10.80 -9.90
N ASP A 83 8.95 11.25 -8.96
CA ASP A 83 8.97 12.65 -8.52
C ASP A 83 9.27 13.60 -9.68
N LEU A 84 10.26 13.26 -10.52
CA LEU A 84 10.59 14.06 -11.70
C LEU A 84 9.43 14.10 -12.71
N ALA A 85 8.69 13.01 -12.87
CA ALA A 85 7.52 12.96 -13.73
C ALA A 85 6.41 13.86 -13.20
N ASP A 86 6.09 13.75 -11.90
CA ASP A 86 5.03 14.54 -11.26
C ASP A 86 5.38 16.03 -11.24
N ILE A 87 6.61 16.41 -10.86
CA ILE A 87 7.05 17.81 -10.87
C ILE A 87 7.00 18.38 -12.29
N SER A 88 7.47 17.62 -13.30
CA SER A 88 7.41 18.09 -14.69
C SER A 88 5.96 18.20 -15.18
N PHE A 89 5.07 17.33 -14.73
CA PHE A 89 3.63 17.42 -15.00
C PHE A 89 3.02 18.69 -14.38
N TYR A 90 3.35 19.02 -13.13
CA TYR A 90 2.89 20.24 -12.47
C TYR A 90 3.41 21.51 -13.14
N GLN A 91 4.63 21.45 -13.68
CA GLN A 91 5.24 22.53 -14.47
C GLN A 91 4.75 22.60 -15.92
N HIS A 92 3.74 21.79 -16.29
CA HIS A 92 3.20 21.66 -17.65
C HIS A 92 4.22 21.23 -18.73
N ASP A 93 5.37 20.69 -18.34
CA ASP A 93 6.33 20.04 -19.24
C ASP A 93 5.94 18.57 -19.44
N TYR A 94 4.86 18.36 -20.19
CA TYR A 94 4.31 17.03 -20.44
C TYR A 94 5.25 16.13 -21.24
N ALA A 95 6.14 16.70 -22.05
CA ALA A 95 7.15 15.94 -22.78
C ALA A 95 8.17 15.31 -21.82
N ALA A 96 8.70 16.09 -20.87
CA ALA A 96 9.58 15.56 -19.84
C ALA A 96 8.85 14.59 -18.90
N ALA A 97 7.62 14.93 -18.48
CA ALA A 97 6.82 14.07 -17.62
C ALA A 97 6.59 12.68 -18.24
N LEU A 98 6.20 12.61 -19.52
CA LEU A 98 6.05 11.34 -20.24
C LEU A 98 7.33 10.54 -20.29
N LYS A 99 8.47 11.18 -20.58
CA LYS A 99 9.79 10.53 -20.59
C LYS A 99 10.12 9.90 -19.24
N TYR A 100 9.86 10.60 -18.14
CA TYR A 100 10.11 10.06 -16.80
C TYR A 100 9.15 8.93 -16.43
N TYR A 101 7.85 9.02 -16.76
CA TYR A 101 6.94 7.89 -16.58
C TYR A 101 7.31 6.67 -17.45
N ASP A 102 7.92 6.87 -18.62
CA ASP A 102 8.43 5.77 -19.45
C ASP A 102 9.64 5.10 -18.78
N LEU A 103 10.53 5.87 -18.15
CA LEU A 103 11.64 5.35 -17.35
C LEU A 103 11.11 4.55 -16.15
N VAL A 104 10.15 5.08 -15.40
CA VAL A 104 9.44 4.34 -14.33
C VAL A 104 8.89 3.02 -14.86
N LYS A 105 8.15 3.05 -15.97
CA LYS A 105 7.55 1.85 -16.59
C LYS A 105 8.61 0.83 -16.99
N SER A 106 9.76 1.27 -17.49
CA SER A 106 10.87 0.39 -17.89
C SER A 106 11.54 -0.34 -16.72
N LEU A 107 11.41 0.21 -15.51
CA LEU A 107 11.94 -0.37 -14.27
C LEU A 107 10.93 -1.28 -13.56
N GLU A 108 9.68 -1.33 -14.02
CA GLU A 108 8.68 -2.25 -13.47
C GLU A 108 8.90 -3.68 -13.94
N THR A 109 8.74 -4.64 -13.02
CA THR A 109 8.92 -6.07 -13.30
C THR A 109 7.60 -6.84 -13.35
N LYS A 110 6.57 -6.36 -12.63
CA LYS A 110 5.26 -7.00 -12.58
C LYS A 110 4.44 -6.59 -13.81
N PRO A 111 3.87 -7.54 -14.60
CA PRO A 111 3.06 -7.21 -15.78
C PRO A 111 1.93 -6.22 -15.49
N ALA A 112 1.23 -6.39 -14.37
CA ALA A 112 0.18 -5.47 -13.93
C ALA A 112 0.70 -4.04 -13.72
N ALA A 113 1.87 -3.89 -13.07
CA ALA A 113 2.46 -2.58 -12.80
C ALA A 113 2.95 -1.89 -14.07
N ILE A 114 3.57 -2.64 -15.00
CA ILE A 114 3.95 -2.16 -16.33
C ILE A 114 2.72 -1.63 -17.07
N ALA A 115 1.63 -2.41 -17.09
CA ALA A 115 0.43 -2.07 -17.83
C ALA A 115 -0.29 -0.83 -17.29
N THR A 116 -0.30 -0.64 -15.96
CA THR A 116 -0.99 0.50 -15.33
C THR A 116 -0.08 1.68 -14.99
N SER A 117 1.20 1.65 -15.39
CA SER A 117 2.19 2.66 -15.00
C SER A 117 1.81 4.06 -15.49
N GLY A 118 1.55 4.97 -14.53
CA GLY A 118 1.15 6.35 -14.79
C GLY A 118 -0.21 6.49 -15.49
N LEU A 119 -1.09 5.48 -15.46
CA LEU A 119 -2.33 5.43 -16.24
C LEU A 119 -3.17 6.72 -16.16
N VAL A 120 -3.44 7.20 -14.95
CA VAL A 120 -4.27 8.41 -14.74
C VAL A 120 -3.55 9.65 -15.27
N LYS A 121 -2.29 9.84 -14.90
CA LYS A 121 -1.46 10.99 -15.31
C LYS A 121 -1.26 11.07 -16.82
N ARG A 122 -1.01 9.94 -17.48
CA ARG A 122 -0.96 9.85 -18.95
C ARG A 122 -2.28 10.27 -19.59
N SER A 123 -3.40 9.88 -18.98
CA SER A 123 -4.73 10.28 -19.45
C SER A 123 -5.00 11.77 -19.22
N GLN A 124 -4.51 12.36 -18.12
CA GLN A 124 -4.57 13.80 -17.86
C GLN A 124 -3.75 14.59 -18.91
N MET A 125 -2.52 14.16 -19.20
CA MET A 125 -1.68 14.81 -20.22
C MET A 125 -2.31 14.76 -21.61
N MET A 126 -2.92 13.63 -21.99
CA MET A 126 -3.66 13.51 -23.25
C MET A 126 -4.90 14.42 -23.32
N ALA A 127 -5.50 14.75 -22.17
CA ALA A 127 -6.68 15.61 -22.10
C ALA A 127 -6.36 17.11 -22.26
N GLY A 128 -5.10 17.50 -22.03
CA GLY A 128 -4.61 18.87 -22.10
C GLY A 128 -4.82 19.63 -20.78
N ASP A 129 -5.06 20.95 -20.90
CA ASP A 129 -5.20 21.85 -19.75
C ASP A 129 -6.47 21.55 -18.92
N PRO A 130 -6.36 21.25 -17.61
CA PRO A 130 -7.50 21.05 -16.70
C PRO A 130 -8.45 22.23 -16.55
N ALA A 131 -8.03 23.46 -16.91
CA ALA A 131 -8.88 24.65 -16.88
C ALA A 131 -9.70 24.83 -18.17
N SER A 132 -9.37 24.11 -19.23
CA SER A 132 -10.01 24.28 -20.55
C SER A 132 -11.40 23.64 -20.64
N ASP A 133 -12.28 24.25 -21.44
CA ASP A 133 -13.62 23.72 -21.70
C ASP A 133 -13.56 22.30 -22.28
N GLY A 134 -14.46 21.44 -21.80
CA GLY A 134 -14.53 20.04 -22.23
C GLY A 134 -13.38 19.15 -21.75
N TYR A 135 -12.53 19.62 -20.82
CA TYR A 135 -11.42 18.83 -20.27
C TYR A 135 -11.87 17.45 -19.78
N LEU A 136 -12.94 17.37 -18.96
CA LEU A 136 -13.42 16.09 -18.43
C LEU A 136 -13.88 15.12 -19.53
N THR A 137 -14.41 15.63 -20.64
CA THR A 137 -14.78 14.82 -21.80
C THR A 137 -13.55 14.24 -22.49
N ARG A 138 -12.52 15.07 -22.72
CA ARG A 138 -11.25 14.61 -23.31
C ARG A 138 -10.52 13.64 -22.37
N PHE A 139 -10.52 13.91 -21.07
CA PHE A 139 -9.95 13.03 -20.05
C PHE A 139 -10.65 11.69 -20.02
N ARG A 140 -12.00 11.65 -20.06
CA ARG A 140 -12.74 10.38 -20.15
C ARG A 140 -12.34 9.61 -21.40
N ALA A 141 -12.27 10.26 -22.56
CA ALA A 141 -11.87 9.62 -23.82
C ALA A 141 -10.44 9.07 -23.76
N ALA A 142 -9.50 9.85 -23.22
CA ALA A 142 -8.11 9.42 -23.03
C ALA A 142 -7.99 8.24 -22.07
N LEU A 143 -8.71 8.27 -20.94
CA LEU A 143 -8.70 7.19 -19.96
C LEU A 143 -9.27 5.90 -20.56
N VAL A 144 -10.40 5.98 -21.28
CA VAL A 144 -10.98 4.82 -21.99
C VAL A 144 -10.00 4.28 -23.03
N SER A 145 -9.36 5.16 -23.82
CA SER A 145 -8.37 4.75 -24.82
C SER A 145 -7.19 4.02 -24.18
N ASN A 146 -6.62 4.55 -23.09
CA ASN A 146 -5.49 3.93 -22.40
C ASN A 146 -5.88 2.60 -21.73
N LEU A 147 -7.07 2.52 -21.14
CA LEU A 147 -7.61 1.28 -20.58
C LEU A 147 -7.83 0.20 -21.64
N GLY A 148 -8.24 0.58 -22.85
CA GLY A 148 -8.40 -0.34 -23.97
C GLY A 148 -7.10 -1.03 -24.42
N LEU A 149 -5.94 -0.49 -24.03
CA LEU A 149 -4.62 -1.09 -24.29
C LEU A 149 -4.16 -2.06 -23.20
N ILE A 150 -4.92 -2.18 -22.10
CA ILE A 150 -4.55 -2.99 -20.93
C ILE A 150 -5.35 -4.28 -20.94
N PRO A 151 -4.71 -5.47 -21.03
CA PRO A 151 -5.41 -6.73 -20.82
C PRO A 151 -5.93 -6.81 -19.38
N TYR A 152 -7.26 -6.80 -19.21
CA TYR A 152 -7.90 -6.73 -17.88
C TYR A 152 -7.41 -7.86 -16.96
N THR A 153 -7.36 -9.11 -17.43
CA THR A 153 -6.93 -10.27 -16.64
C THR A 153 -5.48 -10.17 -16.14
N THR A 154 -4.62 -9.45 -16.84
CA THR A 154 -3.22 -9.25 -16.45
C THR A 154 -3.06 -8.15 -15.41
N ALA A 155 -3.96 -7.16 -15.40
CA ALA A 155 -3.85 -5.96 -14.57
C ALA A 155 -4.99 -5.79 -13.55
N GLU A 156 -5.89 -6.76 -13.43
CA GLU A 156 -7.12 -6.69 -12.64
C GLU A 156 -6.88 -6.15 -11.22
N SER A 157 -5.92 -6.73 -10.49
CA SER A 157 -5.61 -6.31 -9.12
C SER A 157 -5.15 -4.85 -9.02
N SER A 158 -4.42 -4.35 -10.02
CA SER A 158 -3.97 -2.96 -10.06
C SER A 158 -5.09 -2.01 -10.50
N LEU A 159 -5.93 -2.42 -11.46
CA LEU A 159 -7.11 -1.67 -11.89
C LEU A 159 -8.15 -1.55 -10.76
N GLN A 160 -8.41 -2.63 -10.02
CA GLN A 160 -9.28 -2.61 -8.83
C GLN A 160 -8.71 -1.72 -7.72
N ARG A 161 -7.38 -1.70 -7.53
CA ARG A 161 -6.74 -0.78 -6.58
C ARG A 161 -6.95 0.68 -6.98
N ILE A 162 -6.71 1.02 -8.24
CA ILE A 162 -6.94 2.38 -8.77
C ILE A 162 -8.42 2.76 -8.61
N ARG A 163 -9.34 1.88 -9.02
CA ARG A 163 -10.79 2.07 -8.84
C ARG A 163 -11.14 2.35 -7.37
N GLY A 164 -10.63 1.54 -6.45
CA GLY A 164 -10.89 1.69 -5.02
C GLY A 164 -10.39 3.02 -4.47
N GLN A 165 -9.22 3.48 -4.91
CA GLN A 165 -8.66 4.77 -4.50
C GLN A 165 -9.59 5.93 -4.85
N TYR A 166 -10.08 6.02 -6.09
CA TYR A 166 -10.95 7.13 -6.51
C TYR A 166 -12.42 6.97 -6.07
N LYS A 167 -12.84 5.78 -5.65
CA LYS A 167 -14.22 5.51 -5.21
C LYS A 167 -14.44 5.79 -3.72
N ASN A 168 -13.41 5.59 -2.89
CA ASN A 168 -13.58 5.48 -1.43
C ASN A 168 -13.05 6.67 -0.62
N ILE A 169 -12.30 7.59 -1.24
CA ILE A 169 -11.74 8.77 -0.56
C ILE A 169 -11.99 10.01 -1.43
N ASP A 170 -12.12 11.16 -0.80
CA ASP A 170 -12.20 12.48 -1.44
C ASP A 170 -10.94 13.31 -1.12
N ALA A 171 -10.82 14.50 -1.71
CA ALA A 171 -9.68 15.38 -1.49
C ALA A 171 -9.49 15.75 0.00
N ALA A 172 -10.59 15.97 0.74
CA ALA A 172 -10.55 16.31 2.15
C ALA A 172 -10.02 15.14 3.01
N GLY A 173 -10.47 13.92 2.74
CA GLY A 173 -10.00 12.71 3.39
C GLY A 173 -8.51 12.43 3.11
N MET A 174 -8.04 12.71 1.89
CA MET A 174 -6.62 12.64 1.53
C MET A 174 -5.77 13.63 2.34
N ILE A 175 -6.19 14.89 2.44
CA ILE A 175 -5.50 15.92 3.24
C ILE A 175 -5.47 15.52 4.72
N GLN A 176 -6.58 15.02 5.26
CA GLN A 176 -6.64 14.57 6.66
C GLN A 176 -5.70 13.40 6.93
N MET A 177 -5.59 12.45 6.00
CA MET A 177 -4.63 11.36 6.11
C MET A 177 -3.19 11.89 6.09
N ALA A 178 -2.89 12.80 5.17
CA ALA A 178 -1.57 13.38 5.05
C ALA A 178 -1.15 14.23 6.26
N SER A 179 -2.08 14.89 6.96
CA SER A 179 -1.78 15.57 8.23
C SER A 179 -1.12 14.63 9.25
N ARG A 180 -1.61 13.39 9.37
CA ARG A 180 -1.03 12.42 10.32
C ARG A 180 0.43 12.09 9.99
N ASP A 181 0.77 12.06 8.70
CA ASP A 181 2.10 11.70 8.22
C ASP A 181 3.05 12.90 8.25
N LEU A 182 2.57 14.09 7.86
CA LEU A 182 3.39 15.29 7.64
C LEU A 182 3.52 16.19 8.87
N ASP A 183 2.54 16.25 9.78
CA ASP A 183 2.58 17.13 10.95
C ASP A 183 3.82 16.91 11.83
N PRO A 184 4.30 15.67 12.08
CA PRO A 184 5.56 15.46 12.80
C PRO A 184 6.80 16.03 12.11
N ALA A 185 6.88 15.97 10.77
CA ALA A 185 7.99 16.52 10.00
C ALA A 185 7.93 18.05 9.97
N LEU A 186 6.73 18.61 9.79
CA LEU A 186 6.47 20.05 9.85
C LEU A 186 6.81 20.64 11.22
N ALA A 187 6.47 19.96 12.31
CA ALA A 187 6.82 20.37 13.66
C ALA A 187 8.34 20.41 13.90
N LYS A 188 9.12 19.54 13.24
CA LYS A 188 10.59 19.55 13.26
C LYS A 188 11.19 20.63 12.36
N GLY A 189 10.40 21.19 11.44
CA GLY A 189 10.79 22.24 10.52
C GLY A 189 11.70 21.80 9.36
N SER A 190 11.81 20.49 9.12
CA SER A 190 12.67 19.92 8.09
C SER A 190 11.97 18.71 7.46
N LEU A 191 11.86 18.73 6.13
CA LEU A 191 11.17 17.74 5.32
C LEU A 191 12.17 16.87 4.59
N THR A 192 11.85 15.58 4.47
CA THR A 192 12.51 14.67 3.53
C THR A 192 12.04 14.94 2.10
N ARG A 193 12.68 14.30 1.12
CA ARG A 193 12.22 14.32 -0.28
C ARG A 193 10.81 13.74 -0.41
N GLU A 194 10.54 12.65 0.30
CA GLU A 194 9.25 11.99 0.32
C GLU A 194 8.16 12.90 0.89
N ASP A 195 8.46 13.62 1.99
CA ASP A 195 7.53 14.60 2.57
C ASP A 195 7.25 15.75 1.58
N ALA A 196 8.30 16.25 0.91
CA ALA A 196 8.18 17.31 -0.09
C ALA A 196 7.34 16.86 -1.30
N GLY A 197 7.57 15.64 -1.80
CA GLY A 197 6.75 15.03 -2.86
C GLY A 197 5.27 14.93 -2.45
N TYR A 198 5.00 14.54 -1.21
CA TYR A 198 3.63 14.47 -0.70
C TYR A 198 2.96 15.85 -0.61
N LEU A 199 3.68 16.89 -0.18
CA LEU A 199 3.16 18.26 -0.18
C LEU A 199 2.81 18.75 -1.59
N LEU A 200 3.68 18.48 -2.58
CA LEU A 200 3.43 18.83 -3.98
C LEU A 200 2.19 18.11 -4.50
N PHE A 201 2.05 16.81 -4.22
CA PHE A 201 0.85 16.04 -4.54
C PHE A 201 -0.42 16.68 -3.96
N LEU A 202 -0.42 17.02 -2.67
CA LEU A 202 -1.59 17.63 -2.02
C LEU A 202 -1.96 18.97 -2.66
N HIS A 203 -0.97 19.79 -2.96
CA HIS A 203 -1.17 21.10 -3.55
C HIS A 203 -1.74 21.02 -4.97
N TYR A 204 -1.10 20.26 -5.86
CA TYR A 204 -1.47 20.27 -7.29
C TYR A 204 -2.58 19.29 -7.65
N GLU A 205 -2.72 18.16 -6.96
CA GLU A 205 -3.69 17.12 -7.37
C GLU A 205 -5.05 17.24 -6.67
N MET A 206 -5.07 17.58 -5.39
CA MET A 206 -6.32 17.62 -4.63
C MET A 206 -7.36 18.60 -5.19
N PRO A 207 -7.00 19.79 -5.71
CA PRO A 207 -7.96 20.69 -6.35
C PRO A 207 -8.67 20.09 -7.58
N LEU A 208 -8.04 19.10 -8.24
CA LEU A 208 -8.59 18.43 -9.41
C LEU A 208 -9.21 17.06 -9.08
N PHE A 209 -8.82 16.46 -7.96
CA PHE A 209 -9.22 15.11 -7.56
C PHE A 209 -10.73 14.91 -7.55
N ASP A 210 -11.49 15.78 -6.89
CA ASP A 210 -12.95 15.63 -6.77
C ASP A 210 -13.69 15.76 -8.12
N ARG A 211 -13.08 16.45 -9.11
CA ARG A 211 -13.62 16.54 -10.48
C ARG A 211 -13.32 15.28 -11.29
N LEU A 212 -12.16 14.66 -11.08
CA LEU A 212 -11.73 13.46 -11.80
C LEU A 212 -12.29 12.18 -11.22
N ALA A 213 -12.42 12.09 -9.89
CA ALA A 213 -12.80 10.88 -9.17
C ALA A 213 -14.14 10.28 -9.67
N PRO A 214 -15.21 11.06 -9.94
CA PRO A 214 -16.44 10.53 -10.52
C PRO A 214 -16.25 9.96 -11.94
N VAL A 215 -15.42 10.60 -12.76
CA VAL A 215 -15.12 10.15 -14.13
C VAL A 215 -14.34 8.85 -14.09
N ILE A 216 -13.28 8.79 -13.27
CA ILE A 216 -12.43 7.60 -13.11
C ILE A 216 -13.26 6.44 -12.58
N SER A 217 -14.01 6.67 -11.49
CA SER A 217 -14.86 5.63 -10.88
C SER A 217 -15.90 5.10 -11.86
N SER A 218 -16.58 5.97 -12.62
CA SER A 218 -17.55 5.58 -13.65
C SER A 218 -16.93 4.72 -14.75
N VAL A 219 -15.76 5.12 -15.27
CA VAL A 219 -15.06 4.38 -16.33
C VAL A 219 -14.57 3.03 -15.79
N MET A 220 -13.99 3.00 -14.59
CA MET A 220 -13.49 1.78 -13.96
C MET A 220 -14.62 0.81 -13.58
N ASP A 221 -15.75 1.31 -13.06
CA ASP A 221 -16.93 0.49 -12.79
C ASP A 221 -17.45 -0.16 -14.09
N SER A 222 -17.48 0.59 -15.20
CA SER A 222 -17.86 0.06 -16.51
C SER A 222 -16.89 -1.02 -16.99
N LEU A 223 -15.59 -0.81 -16.81
CA LEU A 223 -14.55 -1.77 -17.15
C LEU A 223 -14.69 -3.07 -16.34
N VAL A 224 -14.86 -2.95 -15.02
CA VAL A 224 -15.04 -4.09 -14.11
C VAL A 224 -16.32 -4.84 -14.46
N ALA A 225 -17.43 -4.15 -14.72
CA ALA A 225 -18.68 -4.79 -15.13
C ALA A 225 -18.56 -5.53 -16.47
N ALA A 226 -17.87 -4.93 -17.45
CA ALA A 226 -17.65 -5.55 -18.76
C ALA A 226 -16.75 -6.79 -18.69
N ASN A 227 -15.86 -6.84 -17.69
CA ASN A 227 -14.95 -7.96 -17.44
C ASN A 227 -15.36 -8.79 -16.23
N ALA A 228 -16.61 -8.64 -15.75
CA ALA A 228 -17.12 -9.40 -14.63
C ALA A 228 -17.19 -10.86 -15.02
N THR A 229 -16.12 -11.60 -14.72
CA THR A 229 -16.10 -13.03 -14.86
C THR A 229 -16.72 -13.62 -13.61
N LYS A 230 -17.46 -14.73 -13.77
CA LYS A 230 -17.81 -15.55 -12.62
C LYS A 230 -16.49 -16.08 -12.07
N VAL A 231 -15.96 -15.46 -11.01
CA VAL A 231 -14.77 -15.96 -10.31
C VAL A 231 -15.08 -17.40 -9.93
N VAL A 232 -14.47 -18.34 -10.64
CA VAL A 232 -14.64 -19.76 -10.34
C VAL A 232 -13.84 -20.00 -9.08
N ASN A 233 -14.51 -20.46 -8.02
CA ASN A 233 -13.82 -20.90 -6.83
C ASN A 233 -12.94 -22.10 -7.21
N VAL A 234 -11.63 -21.87 -7.36
CA VAL A 234 -10.66 -22.91 -7.72
C VAL A 234 -10.26 -23.77 -6.52
N TRP A 235 -10.56 -23.33 -5.30
CA TRP A 235 -10.13 -24.00 -4.08
C TRP A 235 -10.72 -25.40 -3.92
N PRO A 236 -12.02 -25.67 -4.13
CA PRO A 236 -12.57 -27.02 -4.05
C PRO A 236 -11.84 -28.05 -4.92
N ALA A 237 -11.37 -27.66 -6.10
CA ALA A 237 -10.61 -28.55 -6.99
C ALA A 237 -9.14 -28.73 -6.56
N ARG A 238 -8.63 -27.85 -5.70
CA ARG A 238 -7.25 -27.87 -5.18
C ARG A 238 -7.16 -28.35 -3.73
N SER A 239 -8.27 -28.41 -3.01
CA SER A 239 -8.34 -28.88 -1.63
C SER A 239 -7.98 -30.36 -1.55
N VAL A 240 -7.19 -30.71 -0.55
CA VAL A 240 -6.80 -32.09 -0.23
C VAL A 240 -7.41 -32.43 1.13
N THR A 241 -8.18 -33.51 1.18
CA THR A 241 -8.75 -34.01 2.42
C THR A 241 -8.06 -35.31 2.82
N LEU A 242 -7.54 -35.35 4.05
CA LEU A 242 -7.04 -36.57 4.68
C LEU A 242 -8.18 -37.26 5.42
N GLU A 243 -8.49 -38.50 5.04
CA GLU A 243 -9.51 -39.30 5.71
C GLU A 243 -9.16 -39.49 7.20
N ALA A 244 -10.13 -39.29 8.08
CA ALA A 244 -10.00 -39.59 9.51
C ALA A 244 -9.86 -41.10 9.75
N GLY A 245 -9.23 -41.47 10.87
CA GLY A 245 -9.08 -42.88 11.30
C GLY A 245 -7.99 -43.68 10.60
N LYS A 246 -7.22 -43.06 9.70
CA LYS A 246 -5.98 -43.64 9.14
C LYS A 246 -4.84 -43.55 10.18
N PRO A 247 -3.84 -44.43 10.11
CA PRO A 247 -2.71 -44.44 11.03
C PRO A 247 -1.66 -43.36 10.68
N TYR A 248 -2.10 -42.14 10.39
CA TYR A 248 -1.19 -41.01 10.19
C TYR A 248 -0.81 -40.40 11.54
N LYS A 249 0.46 -40.00 11.66
CA LYS A 249 0.95 -39.32 12.85
C LYS A 249 0.44 -37.88 12.87
N PRO A 250 -0.12 -37.39 13.99
CA PRO A 250 -0.42 -35.98 14.12
C PRO A 250 0.82 -35.12 13.94
N VAL A 251 0.66 -33.96 13.32
CA VAL A 251 1.73 -32.98 13.11
C VAL A 251 1.33 -31.65 13.75
N VAL A 252 2.30 -31.02 14.41
CA VAL A 252 2.09 -29.67 14.93
C VAL A 252 2.29 -28.68 13.80
N VAL A 253 1.35 -27.75 13.65
CA VAL A 253 1.43 -26.66 12.67
C VAL A 253 1.33 -25.34 13.43
N CYS A 254 2.40 -24.55 13.38
CA CYS A 254 2.43 -23.25 14.05
C CYS A 254 1.84 -22.17 13.12
N VAL A 255 0.85 -21.43 13.59
CA VAL A 255 0.23 -20.32 12.86
C VAL A 255 0.70 -19.02 13.48
N PHE A 256 1.61 -18.33 12.78
CA PHE A 256 2.07 -16.98 13.10
C PHE A 256 1.11 -15.97 12.47
N ASP A 257 0.33 -15.28 13.30
CA ASP A 257 -0.67 -14.32 12.83
C ASP A 257 -1.05 -13.32 13.93
N LEU A 258 -2.06 -12.48 13.70
CA LEU A 258 -2.54 -11.44 14.63
C LEU A 258 -3.35 -11.97 15.82
N GLY A 259 -3.53 -13.30 15.86
CA GLY A 259 -4.26 -14.03 16.89
C GLY A 259 -5.32 -14.96 16.33
N THR A 260 -5.77 -15.91 17.14
CA THR A 260 -6.73 -16.94 16.72
C THR A 260 -7.74 -17.23 17.83
N ASP A 261 -9.02 -17.29 17.46
CA ASP A 261 -10.07 -17.81 18.34
C ASP A 261 -9.93 -19.34 18.46
N VAL A 262 -9.12 -19.77 19.43
CA VAL A 262 -8.87 -21.19 19.70
C VAL A 262 -10.12 -21.96 20.13
N SER A 263 -11.18 -21.27 20.58
CA SER A 263 -12.42 -21.91 21.02
C SER A 263 -13.13 -22.66 19.87
N LEU A 264 -12.84 -22.28 18.62
CA LEU A 264 -13.38 -22.90 17.40
C LEU A 264 -12.62 -24.18 16.99
N PHE A 265 -11.49 -24.50 17.63
CA PHE A 265 -10.57 -25.53 17.17
C PHE A 265 -10.15 -26.56 18.23
N LYS A 266 -10.86 -26.66 19.35
CA LYS A 266 -10.48 -27.43 20.56
C LYS A 266 -9.82 -28.80 20.31
N ASP A 267 -10.40 -29.64 19.46
CA ASP A 267 -9.89 -31.01 19.21
C ASP A 267 -8.69 -31.07 18.23
N ARG A 268 -8.29 -29.90 17.71
CA ARG A 268 -7.26 -29.73 16.70
C ARG A 268 -6.15 -28.78 17.15
N LEU A 269 -6.04 -28.49 18.45
CA LEU A 269 -4.95 -27.70 19.02
C LEU A 269 -3.77 -28.58 19.44
N TYR A 270 -2.56 -28.03 19.34
CA TYR A 270 -1.42 -28.50 20.10
C TYR A 270 -1.64 -28.20 21.58
N THR A 271 -1.20 -29.10 22.46
CA THR A 271 -1.23 -28.91 23.92
C THR A 271 0.18 -29.09 24.46
N ASN A 272 0.76 -28.06 25.08
CA ASN A 272 2.01 -28.17 25.81
C ASN A 272 1.76 -29.04 27.07
N PRO A 273 2.31 -30.27 27.17
CA PRO A 273 2.03 -31.17 28.28
C PRO A 273 2.69 -30.73 29.59
N LYS A 274 3.59 -29.73 29.53
CA LYS A 274 4.28 -29.18 30.69
C LYS A 274 3.58 -27.94 31.26
N GLU A 275 2.50 -27.49 30.62
CA GLU A 275 1.79 -26.27 30.97
C GLU A 275 0.34 -26.50 31.40
N ARG A 276 -0.19 -25.55 32.17
CA ARG A 276 -1.57 -25.52 32.67
C ARG A 276 -2.07 -24.08 32.65
N MET A 277 -3.38 -23.88 32.50
CA MET A 277 -3.99 -22.56 32.61
C MET A 277 -4.17 -22.19 34.09
N ASP A 278 -3.09 -21.83 34.78
CA ASP A 278 -3.09 -21.50 36.22
C ASP A 278 -2.41 -20.17 36.59
N GLY A 279 -1.97 -19.42 35.58
CA GLY A 279 -1.29 -18.14 35.73
C GLY A 279 0.19 -18.27 36.06
N ILE A 280 0.78 -19.46 35.91
CA ILE A 280 2.17 -19.76 36.26
C ILE A 280 2.89 -20.34 35.04
N ASP A 281 4.10 -19.88 34.75
CA ASP A 281 5.04 -20.54 33.84
C ASP A 281 5.55 -21.85 34.49
N ASN A 282 4.83 -22.94 34.22
CA ASN A 282 5.03 -24.26 34.81
C ASN A 282 6.33 -24.90 34.30
N ASP A 283 6.67 -24.68 33.04
CA ASP A 283 7.80 -25.31 32.37
C ASP A 283 9.08 -24.46 32.35
N LYS A 284 8.99 -23.21 32.81
CA LYS A 284 10.04 -22.21 32.94
C LYS A 284 10.64 -21.78 31.60
N ASN A 285 9.85 -21.83 30.52
CA ASN A 285 10.25 -21.36 29.19
C ASN A 285 10.09 -19.83 29.02
N GLY A 286 9.59 -19.15 30.06
CA GLY A 286 9.37 -17.71 30.12
C GLY A 286 8.04 -17.26 29.53
N PHE A 287 7.13 -18.17 29.21
CA PHE A 287 5.75 -17.89 28.81
C PHE A 287 4.82 -18.43 29.89
N VAL A 288 3.81 -17.64 30.25
CA VAL A 288 2.80 -18.04 31.24
C VAL A 288 1.63 -18.65 30.47
N ASP A 289 1.15 -19.81 30.90
CA ASP A 289 -0.04 -20.48 30.37
C ASP A 289 0.01 -20.72 28.84
N ASP A 290 1.18 -21.02 28.25
CA ASP A 290 1.35 -21.28 26.81
C ASP A 290 0.84 -22.66 26.37
N VAL A 291 -0.28 -23.09 26.94
CA VAL A 291 -0.91 -24.41 26.72
C VAL A 291 -1.17 -24.68 25.24
N HIS A 292 -1.59 -23.67 24.47
CA HIS A 292 -1.89 -23.79 23.04
C HIS A 292 -1.00 -22.91 22.14
N GLY A 293 0.09 -22.38 22.70
CA GLY A 293 1.04 -21.51 22.02
C GLY A 293 1.29 -20.19 22.76
N VAL A 294 1.93 -19.24 22.08
CA VAL A 294 2.49 -18.02 22.69
C VAL A 294 1.90 -16.76 22.06
N ALA A 295 1.90 -15.64 22.80
CA ALA A 295 1.40 -14.37 22.31
C ALA A 295 2.25 -13.17 22.71
N PHE A 296 2.25 -12.17 21.83
CA PHE A 296 2.97 -10.92 21.97
C PHE A 296 2.05 -9.73 21.67
N ASP A 297 2.17 -8.65 22.44
CA ASP A 297 1.52 -7.37 22.17
C ASP A 297 2.28 -6.57 21.08
N VAL A 298 1.80 -5.36 20.78
CA VAL A 298 2.37 -4.51 19.71
C VAL A 298 3.79 -4.00 20.01
N ASN A 299 4.23 -4.12 21.27
CA ASN A 299 5.55 -3.75 21.73
C ASN A 299 6.45 -4.99 21.92
N GLU A 300 6.03 -6.14 21.37
CA GLU A 300 6.69 -7.44 21.54
C GLU A 300 6.77 -7.91 23.01
N ASN A 301 5.93 -7.38 23.90
CA ASN A 301 5.83 -7.91 25.27
C ASN A 301 5.01 -9.21 25.24
N LYS A 302 5.45 -10.20 26.03
CA LYS A 302 4.72 -11.47 26.20
C LYS A 302 3.38 -11.23 26.88
N VAL A 303 2.32 -11.80 26.32
CA VAL A 303 0.96 -11.78 26.87
C VAL A 303 0.35 -13.18 26.75
N THR A 304 -0.71 -13.46 27.51
CA THR A 304 -1.37 -14.78 27.51
C THR A 304 -2.54 -14.91 26.51
N PRO A 305 -3.32 -13.87 26.14
CA PRO A 305 -4.43 -14.06 25.23
C PRO A 305 -3.97 -14.36 23.79
N LEU A 306 -4.31 -15.56 23.28
CA LEU A 306 -4.01 -16.00 21.91
C LEU A 306 -4.85 -15.30 20.83
N LEU A 307 -5.88 -14.55 21.23
CA LEU A 307 -6.63 -13.61 20.41
C LEU A 307 -6.68 -12.27 21.13
N LYS A 308 -6.57 -11.17 20.39
CA LYS A 308 -6.77 -9.84 20.96
C LYS A 308 -8.19 -9.74 21.53
N PRO A 309 -8.37 -9.34 22.80
CA PRO A 309 -9.69 -9.14 23.37
C PRO A 309 -10.51 -8.15 22.53
N TRP A 310 -11.76 -8.50 22.25
CA TRP A 310 -12.69 -7.60 21.59
C TRP A 310 -13.42 -6.75 22.65
N PRO A 311 -13.61 -5.43 22.44
CA PRO A 311 -14.33 -4.62 23.42
C PRO A 311 -15.75 -5.14 23.65
N ALA A 312 -16.12 -5.40 24.91
CA ALA A 312 -17.44 -5.96 25.27
C ALA A 312 -18.61 -5.12 24.72
N ALA A 313 -18.45 -3.79 24.70
CA ALA A 313 -19.43 -2.87 24.11
C ALA A 313 -19.68 -3.09 22.61
N GLN A 314 -18.73 -3.69 21.90
CA GLN A 314 -18.78 -3.94 20.46
C GLN A 314 -19.07 -5.41 20.11
N GLU A 315 -19.15 -6.31 21.10
CA GLU A 315 -19.33 -7.75 20.87
C GLU A 315 -20.64 -8.04 20.14
N LYS A 316 -21.73 -7.35 20.49
CA LYS A 316 -23.04 -7.47 19.82
C LYS A 316 -23.00 -7.08 18.34
N LEU A 317 -22.00 -6.29 17.92
CA LEU A 317 -21.83 -5.85 16.54
C LEU A 317 -20.99 -6.83 15.72
N LEU A 318 -20.30 -7.80 16.34
CA LEU A 318 -19.42 -8.73 15.64
C LEU A 318 -20.12 -9.45 14.47
N PRO A 319 -21.33 -10.02 14.60
CA PRO A 319 -21.96 -10.75 13.50
C PRO A 319 -22.22 -9.88 12.27
N VAL A 320 -22.69 -8.64 12.46
CA VAL A 320 -22.95 -7.71 11.35
C VAL A 320 -21.63 -7.19 10.77
N ARG A 321 -20.63 -6.91 11.60
CA ARG A 321 -19.32 -6.45 11.14
C ARG A 321 -18.56 -7.50 10.34
N LEU A 322 -18.65 -8.78 10.70
CA LEU A 322 -18.10 -9.88 9.90
C LEU A 322 -18.75 -9.97 8.51
N LYS A 323 -20.08 -9.81 8.43
CA LYS A 323 -20.80 -9.74 7.15
C LYS A 323 -20.37 -8.54 6.31
N LEU A 324 -20.23 -7.36 6.93
CA LEU A 324 -19.76 -6.15 6.26
C LEU A 324 -18.32 -6.31 5.76
N MET A 325 -17.43 -6.93 6.54
CA MET A 325 -16.05 -7.23 6.15
C MET A 325 -16.01 -8.17 4.94
N LYS A 326 -16.81 -9.23 4.95
CA LYS A 326 -16.98 -10.09 3.78
C LYS A 326 -17.51 -9.30 2.58
N GLY A 327 -18.52 -8.47 2.78
CA GLY A 327 -19.11 -7.64 1.73
C GLY A 327 -18.12 -6.65 1.12
N PHE A 328 -17.28 -6.05 1.95
CA PHE A 328 -16.18 -5.19 1.52
C PHE A 328 -15.16 -5.96 0.68
N ALA A 329 -14.77 -7.16 1.11
CA ALA A 329 -13.85 -8.02 0.35
C ALA A 329 -14.46 -8.44 -1.00
N ASP A 330 -15.73 -8.84 -1.00
CA ASP A 330 -16.47 -9.23 -2.21
C ASP A 330 -16.60 -8.05 -3.19
N GLU A 331 -16.93 -6.84 -2.72
CA GLU A 331 -17.01 -5.62 -3.57
C GLU A 331 -15.65 -5.26 -4.19
N ARG A 332 -14.55 -5.43 -3.45
CA ARG A 332 -13.18 -5.24 -3.97
C ARG A 332 -12.79 -6.31 -4.99
N ALA A 333 -13.31 -7.52 -4.82
CA ALA A 333 -13.11 -8.63 -5.74
C ALA A 333 -14.09 -8.63 -6.93
N GLY A 334 -15.03 -7.68 -7.00
CA GLY A 334 -16.06 -7.64 -8.04
C GLY A 334 -17.11 -8.76 -7.92
N VAL A 335 -17.23 -9.38 -6.75
CA VAL A 335 -18.18 -10.46 -6.48
C VAL A 335 -19.52 -9.86 -6.03
N ASN A 336 -20.60 -10.21 -6.73
CA ASN A 336 -21.95 -9.77 -6.36
C ASN A 336 -22.61 -10.75 -5.38
N SER A 337 -22.34 -10.59 -4.09
CA SER A 337 -22.95 -11.35 -2.99
C SER A 337 -24.00 -10.53 -2.21
N THR A 338 -24.79 -11.20 -1.38
CA THR A 338 -25.71 -10.55 -0.42
C THR A 338 -24.94 -9.65 0.54
N GLU A 339 -23.75 -10.09 0.99
CA GLU A 339 -22.86 -9.30 1.84
C GLU A 339 -22.32 -8.06 1.10
N ALA A 340 -21.96 -8.18 -0.18
CA ALA A 340 -21.52 -7.03 -0.99
C ALA A 340 -22.64 -6.00 -1.13
N ALA A 341 -23.88 -6.45 -1.33
CA ALA A 341 -25.04 -5.57 -1.34
C ALA A 341 -25.24 -4.86 0.01
N LEU A 342 -25.17 -5.60 1.12
CA LEU A 342 -25.25 -5.04 2.47
C LEU A 342 -24.17 -3.96 2.72
N PHE A 343 -22.94 -4.20 2.29
CA PHE A 343 -21.86 -3.23 2.42
C PHE A 343 -22.12 -1.96 1.60
N ARG A 344 -22.51 -2.11 0.31
CA ARG A 344 -22.84 -0.96 -0.56
C ARG A 344 -23.98 -0.12 0.01
N ASP A 345 -25.02 -0.77 0.53
CA ASP A 345 -26.17 -0.06 1.10
C ASP A 345 -25.79 0.65 2.40
N SER A 346 -24.95 0.04 3.23
CA SER A 346 -24.40 0.68 4.43
C SER A 346 -23.58 1.93 4.09
N ILE A 347 -22.74 1.87 3.04
CA ILE A 347 -21.98 3.04 2.56
C ILE A 347 -22.90 4.13 2.01
N LYS A 348 -23.96 3.78 1.26
CA LYS A 348 -24.91 4.76 0.71
C LYS A 348 -25.68 5.50 1.79
N MET A 349 -26.04 4.82 2.89
CA MET A 349 -26.81 5.40 3.99
C MET A 349 -25.96 6.23 4.95
N ALA A 350 -24.63 6.05 4.94
CA ALA A 350 -23.72 6.76 5.83
C ALA A 350 -23.39 8.17 5.31
N ASP A 351 -23.21 9.11 6.26
CA ASP A 351 -22.59 10.40 5.99
C ASP A 351 -21.07 10.25 5.79
N ALA A 352 -20.35 11.35 5.51
CA ALA A 352 -18.92 11.29 5.23
C ALA A 352 -18.12 10.64 6.39
N LYS A 353 -18.44 11.01 7.63
CA LYS A 353 -17.80 10.42 8.82
C LYS A 353 -18.14 8.94 8.94
N GLY A 354 -19.41 8.56 8.80
CA GLY A 354 -19.86 7.18 8.90
C GLY A 354 -19.25 6.28 7.84
N LYS A 355 -19.02 6.78 6.61
CA LYS A 355 -18.30 6.03 5.57
C LYS A 355 -16.85 5.77 5.99
N SER A 356 -16.16 6.81 6.47
CA SER A 356 -14.79 6.69 6.98
C SER A 356 -14.70 5.69 8.14
N ASP A 357 -15.59 5.81 9.13
CA ASP A 357 -15.64 4.91 10.28
C ASP A 357 -15.95 3.47 9.86
N LEU A 358 -16.88 3.28 8.92
CA LEU A 358 -17.23 1.95 8.41
C LEU A 358 -16.04 1.30 7.71
N ILE A 359 -15.33 2.03 6.83
CA ILE A 359 -14.13 1.52 6.15
C ILE A 359 -13.02 1.21 7.16
N ALA A 360 -12.76 2.11 8.11
CA ALA A 360 -11.77 1.88 9.17
C ALA A 360 -12.08 0.61 9.97
N SER A 361 -13.36 0.40 10.32
CA SER A 361 -13.79 -0.80 11.04
C SER A 361 -13.54 -2.10 10.26
N MET A 362 -13.47 -2.07 8.93
CA MET A 362 -13.12 -3.26 8.13
C MET A 362 -11.67 -3.68 8.35
N GLY A 363 -10.76 -2.72 8.54
CA GLY A 363 -9.36 -3.00 8.88
C GLY A 363 -9.21 -3.64 10.27
N GLU A 364 -9.95 -3.14 11.25
CA GLU A 364 -9.99 -3.71 12.60
C GLU A 364 -10.57 -5.12 12.62
N MET A 365 -11.69 -5.32 11.92
CA MET A 365 -12.32 -6.63 11.80
C MET A 365 -11.43 -7.63 11.06
N ASN A 366 -10.75 -7.18 10.00
CA ASN A 366 -9.79 -8.02 9.30
C ASN A 366 -8.67 -8.45 10.27
N ALA A 367 -8.07 -7.51 11.01
CA ALA A 367 -7.03 -7.83 11.98
C ALA A 367 -7.50 -8.81 13.07
N TYR A 368 -8.75 -8.69 13.53
CA TYR A 368 -9.32 -9.59 14.52
C TYR A 368 -9.62 -11.00 13.98
N ALA A 369 -10.12 -11.10 12.74
CA ALA A 369 -10.57 -12.38 12.17
C ALA A 369 -9.48 -13.11 11.37
N HIS A 370 -8.39 -12.43 10.98
CA HIS A 370 -7.41 -12.95 10.02
C HIS A 370 -6.77 -14.26 10.45
N GLY A 371 -6.14 -14.31 11.64
CA GLY A 371 -5.49 -15.53 12.10
C GLY A 371 -6.47 -16.67 12.35
N THR A 372 -7.68 -16.38 12.84
CA THR A 372 -8.77 -17.37 12.94
C THR A 372 -9.16 -17.94 11.56
N HIS A 373 -9.17 -17.11 10.52
CA HIS A 373 -9.44 -17.56 9.15
C HIS A 373 -8.29 -18.40 8.59
N VAL A 374 -7.03 -18.01 8.80
CA VAL A 374 -5.83 -18.78 8.44
C VAL A 374 -5.79 -20.13 9.14
N ALA A 375 -6.10 -20.16 10.44
CA ALA A 375 -6.25 -21.38 11.23
C ALA A 375 -7.31 -22.32 10.64
N GLY A 376 -8.46 -21.77 10.25
CA GLY A 376 -9.52 -22.50 9.56
C GLY A 376 -9.03 -23.17 8.29
N ILE A 377 -8.34 -22.42 7.42
CA ILE A 377 -7.76 -22.94 6.16
C ILE A 377 -6.71 -24.02 6.45
N THR A 378 -5.83 -23.78 7.43
CA THR A 378 -4.74 -24.70 7.80
C THR A 378 -5.26 -26.06 8.25
N LEU A 379 -6.38 -26.06 8.98
CA LEU A 379 -6.98 -27.26 9.55
C LEU A 379 -8.04 -27.89 8.65
N ASP A 380 -8.48 -27.22 7.59
CA ASP A 380 -9.52 -27.72 6.69
C ASP A 380 -9.07 -29.01 6.00
N GLY A 381 -9.95 -30.02 6.01
CA GLY A 381 -9.64 -31.33 5.46
C GLY A 381 -8.53 -32.13 6.18
N ASN A 382 -7.92 -31.64 7.27
CA ASN A 382 -6.80 -32.31 7.94
C ASN A 382 -7.09 -32.62 9.43
N PRO A 383 -7.53 -33.85 9.77
CA PRO A 383 -7.79 -34.23 11.16
C PRO A 383 -6.51 -34.56 11.97
N TYR A 384 -5.34 -34.63 11.31
CA TYR A 384 -4.06 -34.95 11.94
C TYR A 384 -3.24 -33.70 12.28
N ALA A 385 -3.66 -32.52 11.83
CA ALA A 385 -3.03 -31.27 12.25
C ALA A 385 -3.36 -30.94 13.72
N ARG A 386 -2.37 -30.44 14.44
CA ARG A 386 -2.47 -29.86 15.78
C ARG A 386 -1.93 -28.45 15.72
N MET A 387 -2.81 -27.47 15.70
CA MET A 387 -2.43 -26.08 15.56
C MET A 387 -1.85 -25.54 16.85
N MET A 388 -0.68 -24.91 16.77
CA MET A 388 -0.14 -24.06 17.81
C MET A 388 -0.25 -22.61 17.36
N VAL A 389 -0.76 -21.73 18.23
CA VAL A 389 -0.93 -20.32 17.89
C VAL A 389 0.30 -19.53 18.29
N VAL A 390 0.79 -18.69 17.39
CA VAL A 390 1.81 -17.69 17.69
C VAL A 390 1.24 -16.33 17.34
N ARG A 391 0.71 -15.63 18.34
CA ARG A 391 0.11 -14.31 18.14
C ARG A 391 1.20 -13.24 18.14
N MET A 392 1.35 -12.55 17.01
CA MET A 392 2.18 -11.35 16.87
C MET A 392 1.26 -10.16 16.61
N SER A 393 1.04 -9.32 17.61
CA SER A 393 0.19 -8.15 17.40
C SER A 393 0.90 -7.12 16.53
N SER A 394 0.19 -6.53 15.56
CA SER A 394 0.67 -5.41 14.78
C SER A 394 -0.23 -4.19 14.98
N ASP A 395 0.35 -3.00 14.96
CA ASP A 395 -0.43 -1.78 14.71
C ASP A 395 -0.90 -1.79 13.25
N ASN A 396 -2.21 -1.77 13.05
CA ASN A 396 -2.86 -1.70 11.74
C ASN A 396 -3.29 -0.26 11.37
N GLY A 397 -2.74 0.74 12.07
CA GLY A 397 -2.98 2.17 11.82
C GLY A 397 -4.19 2.76 12.55
N SER A 398 -4.88 2.00 13.41
CA SER A 398 -5.93 2.54 14.30
C SER A 398 -5.49 2.76 15.75
N ILE A 399 -4.31 2.24 16.13
CA ILE A 399 -3.74 2.37 17.48
C ILE A 399 -2.24 2.62 17.34
N ASN A 400 -1.91 3.90 17.15
CA ASN A 400 -0.60 4.50 16.88
C ASN A 400 0.48 4.17 17.96
N GLU A 401 0.80 2.89 18.19
CA GLU A 401 1.61 2.43 19.33
C GLU A 401 2.51 1.20 19.03
N GLY A 402 2.94 0.94 17.79
CA GLY A 402 4.05 -0.01 17.59
C GLY A 402 4.36 -0.43 16.16
N LYS A 403 5.64 -0.68 15.85
CA LYS A 403 6.01 -1.44 14.64
C LYS A 403 5.65 -2.90 14.92
N GLY A 404 4.84 -3.54 14.07
CA GLY A 404 4.57 -4.97 14.18
C GLY A 404 5.87 -5.80 14.19
N ALA A 405 5.77 -7.06 14.62
CA ALA A 405 6.94 -7.94 14.79
C ALA A 405 7.82 -7.98 13.53
N SER A 406 9.13 -7.84 13.73
CA SER A 406 10.09 -7.95 12.62
C SER A 406 10.27 -9.41 12.19
N GLU A 407 10.66 -9.67 10.94
CA GLU A 407 11.02 -11.02 10.48
C GLU A 407 12.11 -11.65 11.38
N GLU A 408 13.03 -10.83 11.90
CA GLU A 408 14.04 -11.26 12.86
C GLU A 408 13.40 -11.73 14.19
N SER A 409 12.42 -10.97 14.69
CA SER A 409 11.65 -11.32 15.88
C SER A 409 10.88 -12.64 15.70
N GLU A 410 10.20 -12.80 14.57
CA GLU A 410 9.47 -14.04 14.23
C GLU A 410 10.40 -15.24 14.17
N ARG A 411 11.57 -15.12 13.52
CA ARG A 411 12.59 -16.18 13.44
C ARG A 411 13.13 -16.54 14.81
N LYS A 412 13.37 -15.57 15.69
CA LYS A 412 13.81 -15.83 17.07
C LYS A 412 12.75 -16.61 17.85
N VAL A 413 11.48 -16.26 17.71
CA VAL A 413 10.40 -16.98 18.38
C VAL A 413 10.28 -18.41 17.84
N ALA A 414 10.29 -18.59 16.52
CA ALA A 414 10.25 -19.90 15.90
C ALA A 414 11.42 -20.82 16.30
N ALA A 415 12.61 -20.26 16.59
CA ALA A 415 13.76 -21.04 17.03
C ALA A 415 13.69 -21.51 18.50
N ASN A 416 12.79 -20.93 19.30
CA ASN A 416 12.64 -21.22 20.73
C ASN A 416 11.33 -21.94 21.07
N LEU A 417 10.51 -22.27 20.07
CA LEU A 417 9.33 -23.11 20.15
C LEU A 417 9.68 -24.53 19.70
#